data_AF-A0A916H393-F1
#
_entry.id   AF-A0A916H393-F1
#
_cell.length_a   1.000
_cell.length_b   1.000
_cell.length_c   1.000
_cell.angle_alpha   90.00
_cell.angle_beta   90.00
_cell.angle_gamma   90.00
#
_symmetry.space_group_name_H-M   'P 1'
#
loop_
_entity.id
_entity.type
_entity.pdbx_description
1 polymer ?
#
loop_
_entity_poly.entity_id
_entity_poly.type
_entity_poly.pdbx_seq_one_letter_code
_entity_poly.pdbx_strand_id
1 'polypeptide(L)'
;MSTLGLTTACEVLQVPRSSVYRAWRPQAAPRPSAEPIRALSLSEREQVRDTLNSERFADHAPREVYATLLDEGTYLCSPRTMYRVLDEHAEVRERRDQLRHPAYAKPELLATGPNQVWSWDITKLLGPVKWTYYYLSGFTTS
;
A
#
# COMPACT_ATOMS: atom_id res chain seq x y z
N MET A 1 23.00 -55.40 -3.82
CA MET A 1 22.38 -54.07 -4.00
C MET A 1 22.58 -53.68 -5.44
N SER A 2 21.54 -53.82 -6.27
CA SER A 2 21.64 -53.67 -7.72
C SER A 2 21.71 -52.19 -8.08
N THR A 3 22.83 -51.75 -8.65
CA THR A 3 22.94 -50.41 -9.23
C THR A 3 22.09 -50.37 -10.50
N LEU A 4 20.87 -49.82 -10.42
CA LEU A 4 20.02 -49.63 -11.58
C LEU A 4 20.59 -48.50 -12.45
N GLY A 5 20.72 -48.75 -13.75
CA GLY A 5 21.12 -47.72 -14.72
C GLY A 5 20.04 -46.63 -14.86
N LEU A 6 20.47 -45.40 -15.12
CA LEU A 6 19.59 -44.22 -15.29
C LEU A 6 18.43 -44.48 -16.26
N THR A 7 18.71 -45.23 -17.32
CA THR A 7 17.77 -45.66 -18.35
C THR A 7 16.58 -46.42 -17.75
N THR A 8 16.85 -47.44 -16.96
CA THR A 8 15.83 -48.28 -16.31
C THR A 8 15.07 -47.49 -15.24
N ALA A 9 15.77 -46.64 -14.48
CA ALA A 9 15.14 -45.78 -13.49
C ALA A 9 14.15 -44.77 -14.13
N CYS A 10 14.53 -44.15 -15.26
CA CYS A 10 13.64 -43.23 -15.98
C CYS A 10 12.39 -43.94 -16.55
N GLU A 11 12.52 -45.18 -17.02
CA GLU A 11 11.41 -45.98 -17.54
C GLU A 11 10.43 -46.42 -16.45
N VAL A 12 10.94 -46.91 -15.31
CA VAL A 12 10.11 -47.30 -14.16
C VAL A 12 9.39 -46.09 -13.57
N LEU A 13 10.06 -44.95 -13.47
CA LEU A 13 9.48 -43.71 -12.93
C LEU A 13 8.64 -42.94 -13.95
N GLN A 14 8.53 -43.41 -15.20
CA GLN A 14 7.81 -42.74 -16.29
C GLN A 14 8.26 -41.28 -16.50
N VAL A 15 9.54 -40.99 -16.24
CA VAL A 15 10.10 -39.64 -16.41
C VAL A 15 10.90 -39.60 -17.72
N PRO A 16 10.67 -38.61 -18.61
CA PRO A 16 11.50 -38.43 -19.79
C PRO A 16 12.96 -38.17 -19.42
N ARG A 17 13.89 -38.91 -20.02
CA ARG A 17 15.35 -38.76 -19.80
C ARG A 17 15.81 -37.30 -19.94
N SER A 18 15.22 -36.56 -20.88
CA SER A 18 15.51 -35.15 -21.13
C SER A 18 15.23 -34.25 -19.91
N SER A 19 14.20 -34.56 -19.12
CA SER A 19 13.87 -33.80 -17.90
C SER A 19 14.90 -34.02 -16.80
N VAL A 20 15.36 -35.26 -16.62
CA VAL A 20 16.39 -35.62 -15.63
C VAL A 20 17.71 -34.93 -15.98
N TYR A 21 18.15 -35.00 -17.23
CA TYR A 21 19.36 -34.29 -17.67
C TYR A 21 19.21 -32.76 -17.55
N ARG A 22 18.02 -32.19 -17.75
CA ARG A 22 17.77 -30.76 -17.56
C ARG A 22 17.81 -30.36 -16.08
N ALA A 23 17.28 -31.19 -15.19
CA ALA A 23 17.30 -30.95 -13.75
C ALA A 23 18.72 -31.08 -13.16
N TRP A 24 19.54 -31.97 -13.74
CA TRP A 24 20.94 -32.13 -13.36
C TRP A 24 21.86 -31.09 -13.97
N ARG A 25 21.42 -30.36 -15.00
CA ARG A 25 22.15 -29.19 -15.48
C ARG A 25 22.04 -28.10 -14.41
N PRO A 26 23.16 -27.57 -13.91
CA PRO A 26 23.12 -26.41 -13.03
C PRO A 26 22.37 -25.29 -13.75
N GLN A 27 21.32 -24.79 -13.10
CA GLN A 27 20.55 -23.67 -13.64
C GLN A 27 21.50 -22.49 -13.77
N ALA A 28 21.75 -22.06 -15.02
CA ALA A 28 22.54 -20.87 -15.27
C ALA A 28 21.90 -19.72 -14.49
N ALA A 29 22.72 -18.97 -13.73
CA ALA A 29 22.25 -17.81 -13.01
C ALA A 29 21.46 -16.92 -13.98
N PRO A 30 20.30 -16.38 -13.55
CA PRO A 30 19.54 -15.47 -14.40
C PRO A 30 20.48 -14.37 -14.85
N ARG A 31 20.66 -14.24 -16.17
CA ARG A 31 21.45 -13.13 -16.72
C ARG A 31 20.78 -11.83 -16.24
N PRO A 32 21.54 -10.86 -15.71
CA PRO A 32 20.97 -9.56 -15.42
C PRO A 32 20.36 -9.04 -16.72
N SER A 33 19.08 -8.69 -16.67
CA SER A 33 18.42 -8.07 -17.80
C SER A 33 19.19 -6.80 -18.13
N ALA A 34 19.61 -6.64 -19.39
CA ALA A 34 20.30 -5.43 -19.82
C ALA A 34 19.41 -4.23 -19.48
N GLU A 35 19.95 -3.27 -18.74
CA GLU A 35 19.22 -2.05 -18.43
C GLU A 35 18.82 -1.39 -19.76
N PRO A 36 17.54 -1.03 -19.93
CA PRO A 36 17.08 -0.46 -21.18
C PRO A 36 17.80 0.87 -21.43
N ILE A 37 18.30 1.08 -22.66
CA ILE A 37 19.06 2.27 -23.08
C ILE A 37 18.29 3.60 -22.87
N ARG A 38 16.97 3.53 -22.71
CA ARG A 38 16.09 4.68 -22.41
C ARG A 38 15.75 4.80 -20.92
N ALA A 39 16.49 4.11 -20.06
CA ALA A 39 16.39 4.33 -18.63
C ALA A 39 16.88 5.76 -18.35
N LEU A 40 16.07 6.52 -17.61
CA LEU A 40 16.53 7.79 -17.04
C LEU A 40 17.82 7.50 -16.27
N SER A 41 18.85 8.26 -16.60
CA SER A 41 20.09 8.31 -15.84
C SER A 41 19.80 8.65 -14.38
N LEU A 42 20.70 8.28 -13.47
CA LEU A 42 20.53 8.59 -12.05
C LEU A 42 20.32 10.09 -11.81
N SER A 43 21.04 10.95 -12.53
CA SER A 43 20.88 12.40 -12.47
C SER A 43 19.50 12.89 -12.91
N GLU A 44 18.92 12.29 -13.96
CA GLU A 44 17.57 12.67 -14.40
C GLU A 44 16.50 12.22 -13.38
N ARG A 45 16.72 11.08 -12.71
CA ARG A 45 15.83 10.62 -11.63
C ARG A 45 15.89 11.55 -10.41
N GLU A 46 17.08 12.01 -10.05
CA GLU A 46 17.26 13.01 -8.99
C GLU A 46 16.56 14.32 -9.35
N GLN A 47 16.71 14.82 -10.57
CA GLN A 47 16.01 16.03 -11.01
C GLN A 47 14.48 15.89 -10.95
N VAL A 48 13.94 14.73 -11.35
CA VAL A 48 12.51 14.42 -11.22
C VAL A 48 12.09 14.43 -9.75
N ARG A 49 12.88 13.82 -8.87
CA ARG A 49 12.61 13.77 -7.43
C ARG A 49 12.66 15.15 -6.79
N ASP A 50 13.65 15.97 -7.12
CA ASP A 50 13.79 17.34 -6.61
C ASP A 50 12.61 18.21 -7.06
N THR A 51 12.15 18.03 -8.30
CA THR A 51 10.96 18.72 -8.80
C THR A 51 9.71 18.30 -8.03
N LEU A 52 9.51 16.99 -7.81
CA LEU A 52 8.37 16.45 -7.07
C LEU A 52 8.37 16.83 -5.58
N ASN A 53 9.55 16.99 -4.98
CA ASN A 53 9.71 17.41 -3.58
C ASN A 53 9.85 18.92 -3.39
N SER A 54 9.74 19.71 -4.46
CA SER A 54 9.73 21.18 -4.36
C SER A 54 8.49 21.67 -3.61
N GLU A 55 8.60 22.82 -2.93
CA GLU A 55 7.48 23.43 -2.19
C GLU A 55 6.23 23.62 -3.06
N ARG A 56 6.43 23.88 -4.35
CA ARG A 56 5.35 24.05 -5.33
C ARG A 56 4.53 22.78 -5.55
N PHE A 57 5.17 21.62 -5.53
CA PHE A 57 4.54 20.33 -5.85
C PHE A 57 4.41 19.39 -4.64
N ALA A 58 4.76 19.88 -3.45
CA ALA A 58 4.77 19.13 -2.21
C ALA A 58 3.44 18.43 -1.92
N ASP A 59 2.29 19.05 -2.20
CA ASP A 59 0.97 18.48 -1.95
C ASP A 59 0.25 17.94 -3.21
N HIS A 60 0.92 17.97 -4.37
CA HIS A 60 0.32 17.59 -5.65
C HIS A 60 0.55 16.12 -6.00
N ALA A 61 -0.46 15.50 -6.62
CA ALA A 61 -0.29 14.14 -7.12
C ALA A 61 0.67 14.14 -8.34
N PRO A 62 1.49 13.09 -8.56
CA PRO A 62 2.42 13.05 -9.70
C PRO A 62 1.77 13.28 -11.07
N ARG A 63 0.48 12.94 -11.22
CA ARG A 63 -0.31 13.20 -12.44
C ARG A 63 -0.64 14.69 -12.63
N GLU A 64 -0.89 15.42 -11.55
CA GLU A 64 -1.14 16.86 -11.56
C GLU A 64 0.15 17.63 -11.84
N VAL A 65 1.26 17.20 -11.22
CA VAL A 65 2.60 17.74 -11.52
C VAL A 65 2.94 17.55 -12.99
N TYR A 66 2.70 16.36 -13.54
CA TYR A 66 2.91 16.08 -14.96
C TYR A 66 2.08 16.99 -15.88
N ALA A 67 0.79 17.20 -15.57
CA ALA A 67 -0.07 18.10 -16.35
C ALA A 67 0.44 19.54 -16.28
N THR A 68 0.78 20.03 -15.09
CA THR A 68 1.32 21.38 -14.89
C THR A 68 2.61 21.60 -15.66
N LEU A 69 3.54 20.64 -15.61
CA LEU A 69 4.80 20.71 -16.35
C LEU A 69 4.58 20.72 -17.86
N LEU A 70 3.61 19.95 -18.36
CA LEU A 70 3.23 19.98 -19.77
C LEU A 70 2.64 21.33 -20.19
N ASP A 71 1.80 21.93 -19.35
CA ASP A 71 1.24 23.26 -19.60
C ASP A 71 2.35 24.33 -19.65
N GLU A 72 3.43 24.12 -18.91
CA GLU A 72 4.66 24.95 -18.94
C GLU A 72 5.63 24.60 -20.08
N GLY A 73 5.29 23.61 -20.92
CA GLY A 73 6.12 23.15 -22.03
C GLY A 73 7.37 22.36 -21.60
N THR A 74 7.46 21.94 -20.33
CA THR A 74 8.59 21.20 -19.78
C THR A 74 8.24 19.72 -19.67
N TYR A 75 8.96 18.86 -20.39
CA TYR A 75 8.80 17.40 -20.28
C TYR A 75 9.97 16.78 -19.53
N LEU A 76 9.72 16.31 -18.30
CA LEU A 76 10.70 15.56 -17.50
C LEU A 76 10.63 14.05 -17.81
N CYS A 77 9.49 13.42 -17.54
CA CYS A 77 9.29 12.00 -17.81
C CYS A 77 7.81 11.60 -17.81
N SER A 78 7.53 10.34 -18.17
CA SER A 78 6.20 9.75 -18.09
C SER A 78 5.70 9.69 -16.64
N PRO A 79 4.38 9.87 -16.37
CA PRO A 79 3.81 9.71 -15.04
C PRO A 79 4.12 8.34 -14.41
N ARG A 80 4.17 7.27 -15.23
CA ARG A 80 4.50 5.92 -14.76
C ARG A 80 5.94 5.82 -14.29
N THR A 81 6.84 6.57 -14.90
CA THR A 81 8.24 6.65 -14.47
C THR A 81 8.38 7.47 -13.19
N MET A 82 7.62 8.57 -13.04
CA MET A 82 7.57 9.33 -11.78
C MET A 82 7.17 8.45 -10.59
N TYR A 83 6.11 7.64 -10.74
CA TYR A 83 5.71 6.69 -9.70
C TYR A 83 6.78 5.65 -9.39
N ARG A 84 7.50 5.13 -10.41
CA ARG A 84 8.59 4.18 -10.18
C ARG A 84 9.76 4.81 -9.41
N VAL A 85 10.13 6.05 -9.73
CA VAL A 85 11.19 6.78 -9.01
C VAL A 85 10.77 7.03 -7.55
N LEU A 86 9.55 7.48 -7.31
CA LEU A 86 9.05 7.66 -5.94
C LEU A 86 8.98 6.34 -5.15
N ASP A 87 8.61 5.24 -5.81
CA ASP A 87 8.52 3.90 -5.20
C ASP A 87 9.90 3.36 -4.83
N GLU A 88 10.90 3.54 -5.71
CA GLU A 88 12.32 3.21 -5.44
C GLU A 88 12.86 3.95 -4.20
N HIS A 89 12.39 5.17 -3.94
CA HIS A 89 12.76 5.96 -2.77
C HIS A 89 11.82 5.82 -1.57
N ALA A 90 10.82 4.93 -1.64
CA ALA A 90 9.78 4.73 -0.62
C ALA A 90 9.00 6.02 -0.24
N GLU A 91 8.98 7.01 -1.13
CA GLU A 91 8.26 8.29 -0.97
C GLU A 91 6.77 8.18 -1.38
N VAL A 92 6.35 7.01 -1.89
CA VAL A 92 4.92 6.64 -2.13
C VAL A 92 4.26 6.09 -0.85
N ARG A 93 4.82 6.35 0.33
CA ARG A 93 4.10 6.01 1.57
C ARG A 93 2.99 7.04 1.78
N GLU A 94 1.79 6.49 1.96
CA GLU A 94 0.54 7.16 2.28
C GLU A 94 0.76 8.37 3.23
N ARG A 95 0.80 9.59 2.68
CA ARG A 95 0.95 10.86 3.43
C ARG A 95 -0.30 11.25 4.23
N ARG A 96 -1.31 10.39 4.27
CA ARG A 96 -2.44 10.59 5.17
C ARG A 96 -1.95 10.28 6.55
N ASP A 97 -1.88 11.31 7.38
CA ASP A 97 -1.79 11.21 8.82
C ASP A 97 -3.05 10.44 9.28
N GLN A 98 -3.00 9.11 9.21
CA GLN A 98 -4.09 8.29 9.70
C GLN A 98 -4.20 8.63 11.18
N LEU A 99 -5.35 9.18 11.59
CA LEU A 99 -5.66 9.42 12.98
C LEU A 99 -5.49 8.08 13.73
N ARG A 100 -4.34 7.92 14.39
CA ARG A 100 -4.15 6.86 15.37
C ARG A 100 -4.99 7.27 16.56
N HIS A 101 -6.23 6.81 16.60
CA HIS A 101 -7.07 6.95 17.78
C HIS A 101 -6.30 6.36 18.97
N PRO A 102 -5.91 7.19 19.96
CA PRO A 102 -5.31 6.67 21.18
C PRO A 102 -6.30 5.67 21.79
N ALA A 103 -5.80 4.54 22.30
CA ALA A 103 -6.63 3.63 23.06
C ALA A 103 -7.11 4.36 24.33
N TYR A 104 -8.32 4.89 24.30
CA TYR A 104 -8.91 5.54 25.45
C TYR A 104 -9.32 4.46 26.46
N ALA A 105 -8.68 4.44 27.63
CA ALA A 105 -9.14 3.61 28.74
C ALA A 105 -10.54 4.08 29.14
N LYS A 106 -11.55 3.23 28.97
CA LYS A 106 -12.93 3.56 29.35
C LYS A 106 -12.94 3.82 30.87
N PRO A 107 -13.45 4.96 31.35
CA PRO A 107 -13.58 5.19 32.78
C PRO A 107 -14.63 4.21 33.34
N GLU A 108 -14.19 3.33 34.23
CA GLU A 108 -15.06 2.44 35.00
C GLU A 108 -15.61 3.22 36.20
N LEU A 109 -16.84 3.72 36.08
CA LEU A 109 -17.55 4.33 37.20
C LEU A 109 -18.27 3.22 37.98
N LEU A 110 -17.76 2.88 39.16
CA LEU A 110 -18.39 1.94 40.08
C LEU A 110 -19.33 2.70 41.03
N ALA A 111 -20.63 2.42 40.96
CA ALA A 111 -21.61 2.91 41.94
C ALA A 111 -21.55 2.06 43.22
N THR A 112 -21.18 2.68 44.35
CA THR A 112 -21.15 2.03 45.68
C THR A 112 -22.43 2.25 46.49
N GLY A 113 -23.37 3.04 45.97
CA GLY A 113 -24.68 3.32 46.56
C GLY A 113 -25.65 3.98 45.56
N PRO A 114 -26.94 4.08 45.90
CA PRO A 114 -27.95 4.65 45.00
C PRO A 114 -27.68 6.14 44.71
N ASN A 115 -27.93 6.60 43.48
CA ASN A 115 -27.73 7.97 42.98
C ASN A 115 -26.26 8.44 42.80
N GLN A 116 -25.29 7.54 42.72
CA GLN A 116 -23.88 7.92 42.56
C GLN A 116 -23.41 8.02 41.10
N VAL A 117 -24.10 7.36 40.17
CA VAL A 117 -23.76 7.38 38.75
C VAL A 117 -25.00 7.75 37.95
N TRP A 118 -24.89 8.81 37.15
CA TRP A 118 -25.90 9.20 36.18
C TRP A 118 -25.44 8.79 34.79
N SER A 119 -26.21 7.94 34.14
CA SER A 119 -26.06 7.68 32.70
C SER A 119 -27.11 8.50 31.96
N TRP A 120 -26.66 9.21 30.93
CA TRP A 120 -27.53 9.93 30.01
C TRP A 120 -27.41 9.27 28.64
N ASP A 121 -28.54 9.03 28.00
CA ASP A 121 -28.61 8.56 26.63
C ASP A 121 -29.33 9.62 25.78
N ILE A 122 -28.76 9.94 24.61
CA ILE A 122 -29.43 10.77 23.60
C ILE A 122 -29.74 9.89 22.41
N THR A 123 -31.04 9.70 22.17
CA THR A 123 -31.53 9.00 20.99
C THR A 123 -31.91 10.03 19.92
N LYS A 124 -31.32 9.90 18.73
CA LYS A 124 -31.70 10.69 17.55
C LYS A 124 -32.80 9.94 16.80
N LEU A 125 -34.01 10.50 16.81
CA LEU A 125 -35.14 9.97 16.06
C LEU A 125 -35.23 10.66 14.70
N LEU A 126 -35.41 9.87 13.63
CA LEU A 126 -35.61 10.38 12.28
C LEU A 126 -36.97 11.08 12.21
N GLY A 127 -36.99 12.35 11.81
CA GLY A 127 -38.23 13.09 11.60
C GLY A 127 -38.94 12.69 10.31
N PRO A 128 -40.22 13.08 10.15
CA PRO A 128 -41.03 12.76 8.97
C PRO A 128 -40.59 13.48 7.69
N VAL A 129 -39.67 14.45 7.79
CA VAL A 129 -39.16 15.26 6.67
C VAL A 129 -37.65 15.09 6.57
N LYS A 130 -37.14 15.07 5.34
CA LYS A 130 -35.70 14.95 5.04
C LYS A 130 -34.93 16.04 5.81
N TRP A 131 -33.88 15.64 6.52
CA TRP A 131 -33.01 16.49 7.35
C TRP A 131 -33.60 17.00 8.68
N THR A 132 -34.79 16.56 9.08
CA THR A 132 -35.33 16.87 10.41
C THR A 132 -35.06 15.71 11.37
N TYR A 133 -34.51 16.02 12.54
CA TYR A 133 -34.24 15.04 13.60
C TYR A 133 -34.82 15.53 14.92
N TYR A 134 -35.40 14.62 15.69
CA TYR A 134 -35.81 14.87 17.06
C TYR A 134 -34.78 14.28 18.02
N TYR A 135 -34.41 15.03 19.05
CA TYR A 135 -33.49 14.59 20.07
C TYR A 135 -34.28 14.27 21.33
N LEU A 136 -34.28 13.00 21.73
CA LEU A 136 -34.84 12.57 23.00
C LEU A 136 -33.68 12.29 23.95
N SER A 137 -33.61 13.04 25.04
CA SER A 137 -32.63 12.84 26.11
C SER A 137 -33.30 12.20 27.31
N GLY A 138 -32.86 10.99 27.67
CA GLY A 138 -33.22 10.32 28.91
C GLY A 138 -32.07 10.36 29.91
N PHE A 139 -32.39 10.39 31.20
CA PHE A 139 -31.43 10.12 32.28
C PHE A 139 -31.94 8.94 33.08
N THR A 140 -31.11 7.90 33.24
CA THR A 140 -31.44 6.72 34.04
C THR A 140 -30.57 6.70 35.28
N THR A 141 -31.20 6.59 36.46
CA THR A 141 -30.53 6.49 37.76
C THR A 141 -30.30 5.01 38.10
N SER A 142 -29.07 4.65 38.47
CA SER A 142 -28.71 3.32 39.00
C SER A 142 -28.23 3.39 40.45
#